data_AF-A0A3D5NRI0-F1
#
_entry.id   AF-A0A3D5NRI0-F1
#
_cell.length_a   1.000
_cell.length_b   1.000
_cell.length_c   1.000
_cell.angle_alpha   90.00
_cell.angle_beta   90.00
_cell.angle_gamma   90.00
#
_symmetry.space_group_name_H-M   'P 1'
#
loop_
_entity.id
_entity.type
_entity.pdbx_description
1 polymer ?
#
loop_
_entity_poly.entity_id
_entity_poly.type
_entity_poly.pdbx_seq_one_letter_code
_entity_poly.pdbx_strand_id
1 'polypeptide(L)'
;AVEMAGQLIDFQVGYSMGAVYDPMSGATSSYYGRLFYWMSIMVFFMLNLHHTLLRSLMDSFSVAVPGQIGLDGLNLEGILYLFSYSFKMAFSIAAPMLIVLLVTDIVMGLISRSVPQINVFMLGMPLKSLLGMVMFLFLASSFMNHTGKTLAIMNDYMIKALEMFR
;
A
#
# COMPACT_ATOMS: atom_id res chain seq x y z
N ALA A 1 -1.32 2.22 -4.06
CA ALA A 1 -0.47 1.02 -3.82
C ALA A 1 -0.15 0.86 -2.34
N VAL A 2 0.57 1.80 -1.71
CA VAL A 2 1.03 1.67 -0.32
C VAL A 2 -0.12 1.55 0.70
N GLU A 3 -1.11 2.44 0.64
CA GLU A 3 -2.29 2.36 1.54
C GLU A 3 -3.04 1.05 1.35
N MET A 4 -3.21 0.62 0.10
CA MET A 4 -3.85 -0.64 -0.25
C MET A 4 -3.11 -1.85 0.34
N ALA A 5 -1.76 -1.84 0.36
CA ALA A 5 -0.98 -2.87 1.02
C ALA A 5 -1.27 -2.92 2.52
N GLY A 6 -1.34 -1.76 3.17
CA GLY A 6 -1.69 -1.66 4.59
C GLY A 6 -3.10 -2.13 4.89
N GLN A 7 -4.08 -1.80 4.04
CA GLN A 7 -5.44 -2.30 4.17
C GLN A 7 -5.54 -3.83 4.07
N LEU A 8 -4.78 -4.46 3.17
CA LEU A 8 -4.71 -5.92 3.07
C LEU A 8 -4.16 -6.56 4.35
N ILE A 9 -3.14 -5.94 4.96
CA ILE A 9 -2.57 -6.41 6.22
C ILE A 9 -3.55 -6.20 7.39
N ASP A 10 -4.18 -5.03 7.49
CA ASP A 10 -5.19 -4.74 8.50
C ASP A 10 -6.36 -5.73 8.44
N PHE A 11 -6.76 -6.13 7.23
CA PHE A 11 -7.77 -7.15 7.02
C PHE A 11 -7.34 -8.51 7.60
N GLN A 12 -6.11 -8.94 7.33
CA GLN A 12 -5.60 -10.23 7.81
C GLN A 12 -5.36 -10.27 9.32
N VAL A 13 -4.89 -9.16 9.90
CA VAL A 13 -4.72 -9.02 11.36
C VAL A 13 -6.08 -8.99 12.08
N GLY A 14 -7.13 -8.51 11.41
CA GLY A 14 -8.49 -8.43 11.94
C GLY A 14 -8.87 -7.04 12.44
N TYR A 15 -8.03 -6.01 12.22
CA TYR A 15 -8.37 -4.64 12.57
C TYR A 15 -9.53 -4.08 11.74
N SER A 16 -9.73 -4.59 10.52
CA SER A 16 -10.87 -4.24 9.67
C SER A 16 -12.22 -4.74 10.21
N MET A 17 -12.23 -5.70 11.14
CA MET A 17 -13.47 -6.24 11.71
C MET A 17 -14.24 -5.18 12.52
N GLY A 18 -13.57 -4.20 13.14
CA GLY A 18 -14.23 -3.09 13.85
C GLY A 18 -15.18 -2.30 12.94
N ALA A 19 -14.80 -2.10 11.68
CA ALA A 19 -15.65 -1.45 10.67
C ALA A 19 -16.81 -2.33 10.18
N VAL A 20 -16.71 -3.65 10.33
CA VAL A 20 -17.79 -4.61 10.02
C VAL A 20 -18.79 -4.68 11.18
N TYR A 21 -18.32 -4.57 12.43
CA TYR A 21 -19.16 -4.58 13.62
C TYR A 21 -19.93 -3.27 13.82
N ASP A 22 -19.34 -2.12 13.49
CA ASP A 22 -20.03 -0.82 13.52
C ASP A 22 -19.77 -0.01 12.24
N PRO A 23 -20.50 -0.31 11.13
CA PRO A 23 -20.42 0.46 9.90
C PRO A 23 -21.04 1.87 10.03
N MET A 24 -21.86 2.13 11.06
CA MET A 24 -22.49 3.44 11.28
C MET A 24 -21.52 4.47 11.88
N SER A 25 -20.52 4.00 12.63
CA SER A 25 -19.44 4.84 13.16
C SER A 25 -18.54 5.46 12.07
N GLY A 26 -18.57 4.90 10.86
CA GLY A 26 -17.69 5.32 9.75
C GLY A 26 -16.20 5.06 10.01
N ALA A 27 -15.84 4.35 11.09
CA ALA A 27 -14.45 4.11 11.50
C ALA A 27 -13.78 2.98 10.70
N THR A 28 -13.59 3.18 9.38
CA THR A 28 -12.74 2.32 8.53
C THR A 28 -11.27 2.73 8.62
N SER A 29 -10.76 2.94 9.82
CA SER A 29 -9.37 3.39 10.00
C SER A 29 -8.40 2.22 9.82
N SER A 30 -7.78 2.16 8.65
CA SER A 30 -6.63 1.29 8.36
C SER A 30 -5.39 1.79 9.12
N TYR A 31 -4.90 1.01 10.09
CA TYR A 31 -3.76 1.40 10.92
C TYR A 31 -2.44 1.24 10.15
N TYR A 32 -2.20 0.06 9.55
CA TYR A 32 -1.01 -0.16 8.74
C TYR A 32 -1.02 0.71 7.48
N GLY A 33 -2.20 0.94 6.87
CA GLY A 33 -2.32 1.86 5.73
C GLY A 33 -1.90 3.28 6.09
N ARG A 34 -2.35 3.80 7.23
CA ARG A 34 -1.95 5.13 7.72
C ARG A 34 -0.46 5.20 8.05
N LEU A 35 0.10 4.18 8.69
CA LEU A 35 1.53 4.11 8.99
C LEU A 35 2.37 4.13 7.72
N PHE A 36 2.04 3.29 6.74
CA PHE A 36 2.76 3.26 5.48
C PHE A 36 2.60 4.55 4.67
N TYR A 37 1.43 5.19 4.71
CA TYR A 37 1.20 6.51 4.11
C TYR A 37 2.15 7.56 4.67
N TRP A 38 2.18 7.71 6.01
CA TRP A 38 3.05 8.70 6.66
C TRP A 38 4.53 8.41 6.42
N MET A 39 4.96 7.14 6.46
CA MET A 39 6.33 6.77 6.12
C MET A 39 6.67 7.09 4.66
N SER A 40 5.74 6.88 3.73
CA SER A 40 5.96 7.22 2.32
C SER A 40 6.12 8.71 2.12
N ILE A 41 5.33 9.53 2.82
CA ILE A 41 5.49 10.99 2.83
C ILE A 41 6.86 11.38 3.38
N MET A 42 7.28 10.80 4.49
CA MET A 42 8.61 11.08 5.05
C MET A 42 9.72 10.75 4.05
N VAL A 43 9.67 9.59 3.41
CA VAL A 43 10.63 9.19 2.37
C VAL A 43 10.59 10.15 1.17
N PHE A 44 9.41 10.57 0.74
CA PHE A 44 9.24 11.54 -0.35
C PHE A 44 9.95 12.87 -0.08
N PHE A 45 9.83 13.39 1.14
CA PHE A 45 10.53 14.62 1.55
C PHE A 45 12.03 14.40 1.77
N MET A 46 12.44 13.29 2.39
CA MET A 46 13.86 12.96 2.59
C MET A 46 14.63 12.85 1.27
N LEU A 47 13.98 12.34 0.23
CA LEU A 47 14.56 12.22 -1.11
C LEU A 47 14.43 13.49 -1.97
N ASN A 48 13.93 14.59 -1.41
CA ASN A 48 13.72 15.86 -2.11
C ASN A 48 12.85 15.77 -3.39
N LEU A 49 11.99 14.75 -3.48
CA LEU A 49 11.21 14.48 -4.69
C LEU A 49 10.17 15.54 -4.99
N HIS A 50 9.80 16.36 -3.99
CA HIS A 50 8.94 17.53 -4.17
C HIS A 50 9.54 18.56 -5.13
N HIS A 51 10.86 18.78 -5.13
CA HIS A 51 11.52 19.66 -6.09
C HIS A 51 11.44 19.11 -7.51
N THR A 52 11.65 17.81 -7.66
CA THR A 52 11.55 17.13 -8.95
C THR A 52 10.12 17.19 -9.49
N LEU A 53 9.12 16.99 -8.63
CA LEU A 53 7.71 17.08 -9.01
C LEU A 53 7.34 18.48 -9.51
N LEU A 54 7.82 19.54 -8.83
CA LEU A 54 7.62 20.93 -9.28
C LEU A 54 8.29 21.21 -10.63
N ARG A 55 9.52 20.72 -10.84
CA ARG A 55 10.23 20.89 -12.12
C ARG A 55 9.47 20.19 -13.25
N SER A 56 9.10 18.95 -13.05
CA SER A 56 8.37 18.17 -14.05
C SER A 56 6.98 18.77 -14.34
N LEU A 57 6.32 19.40 -13.35
CA LEU A 57 5.08 20.16 -13.58
C LEU A 57 5.30 21.38 -14.46
N MET A 58 6.39 22.12 -14.28
CA MET A 58 6.74 23.24 -15.16
C MET A 58 7.01 22.76 -16.59
N ASP A 59 7.74 21.65 -16.73
CA ASP A 59 8.03 21.05 -18.03
C ASP A 59 6.75 20.57 -18.74
N SER A 60 5.74 20.08 -18.01
CA SER A 60 4.42 19.69 -18.57
C SER A 60 3.78 20.79 -19.41
N PHE A 61 3.87 22.06 -18.99
CA PHE A 61 3.25 23.18 -19.69
C PHE A 61 3.96 23.52 -21.01
N SER A 62 5.22 23.10 -21.17
CA SER A 62 5.95 23.24 -22.45
C SER A 62 5.55 22.17 -23.47
N VAL A 63 5.11 21.00 -22.99
CA VAL A 63 4.76 19.83 -23.81
C VAL A 63 3.28 19.83 -24.18
N ALA A 64 2.40 20.11 -23.20
CA ALA A 64 0.96 20.13 -23.39
C ALA A 64 0.43 21.58 -23.33
N VAL A 65 0.41 22.25 -24.48
CA VAL A 65 -0.10 23.62 -24.58
C VAL A 65 -1.61 23.62 -24.22
N PRO A 66 -2.05 24.45 -23.26
CA PRO A 66 -3.46 24.54 -22.90
C PRO A 66 -4.33 24.84 -24.13
N GLY A 67 -5.27 23.95 -24.43
CA GLY A 67 -6.22 24.09 -25.56
C GLY A 67 -5.97 23.21 -26.78
N GLN A 68 -4.85 22.46 -26.85
CA GLN A 68 -4.59 21.50 -27.94
C GLN A 68 -4.80 20.03 -27.53
N ILE A 69 -5.19 19.77 -26.28
CA ILE A 69 -5.31 18.41 -25.72
C ILE A 69 -6.70 17.86 -26.08
N GLY A 70 -6.76 17.02 -27.13
CA GLY A 70 -7.96 16.24 -27.45
C GLY A 70 -8.11 15.02 -26.54
N LEU A 71 -9.36 14.61 -26.27
CA LEU A 71 -9.66 13.38 -25.50
C LEU A 71 -9.30 12.08 -26.24
N ASP A 72 -8.90 12.18 -27.52
CA ASP A 72 -8.47 11.04 -28.35
C ASP A 72 -7.19 10.35 -27.84
N GLY A 73 -6.45 10.97 -26.91
CA GLY A 73 -5.24 10.42 -26.28
C GLY A 73 -5.48 9.57 -25.03
N LEU A 74 -6.73 9.33 -24.59
CA LEU A 74 -7.02 8.49 -23.42
C LEU A 74 -6.74 7.01 -23.72
N ASN A 75 -5.49 6.61 -23.50
CA ASN A 75 -5.06 5.24 -23.63
C ASN A 75 -5.57 4.38 -22.45
N LEU A 76 -6.72 3.72 -22.65
CA LEU A 76 -7.31 2.76 -21.71
C LEU A 76 -6.31 1.68 -21.26
N GLU A 77 -5.42 1.24 -22.15
CA GLU A 77 -4.37 0.27 -21.84
C GLU A 77 -3.38 0.81 -20.81
N GLY A 78 -3.03 2.10 -20.91
CA GLY A 78 -2.17 2.79 -19.95
C GLY A 78 -2.78 2.87 -18.55
N ILE A 79 -4.10 3.13 -18.46
CA ILE A 79 -4.84 3.15 -17.19
C ILE A 79 -4.87 1.75 -16.56
N LEU A 80 -5.18 0.72 -17.34
CA LEU A 80 -5.19 -0.66 -16.87
C LEU A 80 -3.80 -1.13 -16.43
N TYR A 81 -2.76 -0.71 -17.15
CA TYR A 81 -1.38 -0.98 -16.79
C TYR A 81 -1.03 -0.35 -15.43
N LEU A 82 -1.33 0.93 -15.23
CA LEU A 82 -1.11 1.64 -13.98
C LEU A 82 -1.85 0.99 -12.80
N PHE A 83 -3.12 0.63 -13.00
CA PHE A 83 -3.90 -0.08 -11.99
C PHE A 83 -3.23 -1.42 -11.63
N SER A 84 -2.92 -2.25 -12.63
CA SER A 84 -2.30 -3.57 -12.44
C SER A 84 -0.93 -3.47 -11.76
N TYR A 85 -0.13 -2.48 -12.15
CA TYR A 85 1.16 -2.20 -11.53
C TYR A 85 1.00 -1.80 -10.06
N SER A 86 0.08 -0.89 -9.77
CA SER A 86 -0.20 -0.42 -8.41
C SER A 86 -0.71 -1.55 -7.50
N PHE A 87 -1.53 -2.47 -8.04
CA PHE A 87 -2.04 -3.64 -7.35
C PHE A 87 -0.93 -4.66 -7.07
N LYS A 88 -0.14 -5.00 -8.10
CA LYS A 88 1.02 -5.90 -7.96
C LYS A 88 1.97 -5.39 -6.89
N MET A 89 2.21 -4.08 -6.88
CA MET A 89 3.08 -3.45 -5.90
C MET A 89 2.48 -3.48 -4.50
N ALA A 90 1.19 -3.18 -4.35
CA ALA A 90 0.49 -3.30 -3.08
C ALA A 90 0.60 -4.72 -2.51
N PHE A 91 0.34 -5.72 -3.35
CA PHE A 91 0.44 -7.12 -2.97
C PHE A 91 1.87 -7.53 -2.62
N SER A 92 2.88 -7.08 -3.37
CA SER A 92 4.28 -7.37 -3.08
C SER A 92 4.74 -6.80 -1.72
N ILE A 93 4.24 -5.62 -1.34
CA ILE A 93 4.53 -5.01 -0.03
C ILE A 93 3.84 -5.80 1.09
N ALA A 94 2.58 -6.21 0.88
CA ALA A 94 1.79 -6.93 1.88
C ALA A 94 2.19 -8.41 2.03
N ALA A 95 2.66 -9.04 0.95
CA ALA A 95 2.95 -10.48 0.86
C ALA A 95 3.75 -11.06 2.04
N PRO A 96 4.92 -10.52 2.45
CA PRO A 96 5.70 -11.12 3.53
C PRO A 96 4.93 -11.13 4.87
N MET A 97 4.15 -10.09 5.16
CA MET A 97 3.32 -10.05 6.37
C MET A 97 2.11 -10.98 6.25
N LEU A 98 1.45 -10.99 5.09
CA LEU A 98 0.29 -11.87 4.83
C LEU A 98 0.66 -13.34 4.99
N ILE A 99 1.81 -13.77 4.49
CA ILE A 99 2.28 -15.16 4.62
C ILE A 99 2.42 -15.55 6.09
N VAL A 100 3.06 -14.70 6.91
CA VAL A 100 3.25 -14.98 8.34
C VAL A 100 1.92 -15.04 9.10
N LEU A 101 1.00 -14.13 8.79
CA LEU A 101 -0.32 -14.12 9.42
C LEU A 101 -1.18 -15.32 8.99
N LEU A 102 -1.11 -15.74 7.72
CA LEU A 102 -1.76 -16.95 7.22
C LEU A 102 -1.21 -18.21 7.89
N VAL A 103 0.11 -18.30 8.06
CA VAL A 103 0.73 -19.41 8.80
C VAL A 103 0.26 -19.40 10.26
N THR A 104 0.12 -18.22 10.86
CA THR A 104 -0.42 -18.08 12.22
C THR A 104 -1.85 -18.60 12.30
N ASP A 105 -2.69 -18.34 11.31
CA ASP A 105 -4.06 -18.89 11.23
C ASP A 105 -4.07 -20.42 11.16
N ILE A 106 -3.17 -21.00 10.35
CA ILE A 106 -3.02 -22.45 10.25
C ILE A 106 -2.59 -23.05 11.60
N VAL A 107 -1.58 -22.45 12.25
CA VAL A 107 -1.09 -22.89 13.56
C VAL A 107 -2.19 -22.79 14.62
N MET A 108 -2.93 -21.69 14.65
CA MET A 108 -4.06 -21.50 15.55
C MET A 108 -5.19 -22.51 15.30
N GLY A 109 -5.49 -22.82 14.04
CA GLY A 109 -6.44 -23.88 13.67
C GLY A 109 -5.99 -25.28 14.09
N LEU A 110 -4.68 -25.55 14.12
CA LEU A 110 -4.16 -26.80 14.67
C LEU A 110 -4.26 -26.83 16.21
N ILE A 111 -3.96 -25.72 16.88
CA ILE A 111 -4.09 -25.60 18.34
C ILE A 111 -5.55 -25.78 18.77
N SER A 112 -6.52 -25.22 18.04
CA SER A 112 -7.95 -25.40 18.37
C SER A 112 -8.38 -26.86 18.35
N ARG A 113 -7.81 -27.66 17.45
CA ARG A 113 -8.05 -29.10 17.37
C ARG A 113 -7.36 -29.88 18.49
N SER A 114 -6.13 -29.50 18.86
CA SER A 114 -5.36 -30.18 19.90
C SER A 114 -5.82 -29.83 21.32
N VAL A 115 -6.22 -28.58 21.55
CA VAL A 115 -6.68 -28.07 22.86
C VAL A 115 -8.02 -27.34 22.68
N PRO A 116 -9.14 -28.07 22.61
CA PRO A 116 -10.47 -27.50 22.30
C PRO A 116 -11.00 -26.52 23.35
N GLN A 117 -10.44 -26.59 24.56
CA GLN A 117 -10.79 -25.74 25.70
C GLN A 117 -10.21 -24.32 25.58
N ILE A 118 -9.25 -24.08 24.67
CA ILE A 118 -8.73 -22.74 24.41
C ILE A 118 -9.64 -22.03 23.40
N ASN A 119 -10.12 -20.83 23.77
CA ASN A 119 -10.77 -19.94 22.82
C ASN A 119 -9.74 -19.30 21.89
N VAL A 120 -9.52 -19.94 20.75
CA VAL A 120 -8.54 -19.53 19.74
C VAL A 120 -8.89 -18.18 19.11
N PHE A 121 -10.16 -17.79 19.07
CA PHE A 121 -10.52 -16.45 18.58
C PHE A 121 -10.07 -15.36 19.56
N MET A 122 -10.26 -15.59 20.87
CA MET A 122 -9.84 -14.67 21.93
C MET A 122 -8.32 -14.49 21.98
N LEU A 123 -7.55 -15.57 21.75
CA LEU A 123 -6.09 -15.53 21.70
C LEU A 123 -5.52 -15.12 20.32
N GLY A 124 -6.27 -15.36 19.25
CA GLY A 124 -5.85 -15.14 17.87
C GLY A 124 -5.61 -13.67 17.55
N MET A 125 -6.55 -12.79 17.90
CA MET A 125 -6.42 -11.36 17.62
C MET A 125 -5.22 -10.71 18.32
N PRO A 126 -5.00 -10.90 19.64
CA PRO A 126 -3.80 -10.39 20.30
C PRO A 126 -2.50 -10.94 19.72
N LEU A 127 -2.46 -12.25 19.41
CA LEU A 127 -1.27 -12.88 18.84
C LEU A 127 -0.93 -12.32 17.46
N LYS A 128 -1.93 -12.20 16.57
CA LYS A 128 -1.78 -11.61 15.24
C LYS A 128 -1.35 -10.15 15.30
N SER A 129 -1.91 -9.38 16.22
CA SER A 129 -1.54 -7.98 16.45
C SER A 129 -0.05 -7.87 16.83
N LEU A 130 0.41 -8.72 17.74
CA LEU A 130 1.81 -8.72 18.20
C LEU A 130 2.77 -9.16 17.09
N LEU A 131 2.44 -10.26 16.39
CA LEU A 131 3.23 -10.73 15.25
C LEU A 131 3.26 -9.72 14.10
N GLY A 132 2.14 -9.09 13.79
CA GLY A 132 2.05 -8.04 12.76
C GLY A 132 2.99 -6.88 13.08
N MET A 133 3.00 -6.40 14.33
CA MET A 133 3.86 -5.30 14.75
C MET A 133 5.35 -5.69 14.70
N VAL A 134 5.70 -6.89 15.18
CA VAL A 134 7.08 -7.40 15.12
C VAL A 134 7.56 -7.53 13.68
N MET A 135 6.76 -8.12 12.80
CA MET A 135 7.09 -8.26 11.38
C MET A 135 7.22 -6.92 10.69
N PHE A 136 6.35 -5.97 11.01
CA PHE A 136 6.45 -4.59 10.50
C PHE A 136 7.80 -3.96 10.86
N LEU A 137 8.27 -4.10 12.11
CA LEU A 137 9.57 -3.55 12.53
C LEU A 137 10.74 -4.16 11.75
N PHE A 138 10.72 -5.46 11.49
CA PHE A 138 11.75 -6.12 10.68
C PHE A 138 11.70 -5.68 9.20
N LEU A 139 10.50 -5.46 8.67
CA LEU A 139 10.30 -5.11 7.26
C LEU A 139 10.35 -3.59 7.00
N ALA A 140 10.33 -2.75 8.03
CA ALA A 140 10.31 -1.29 7.89
C ALA A 140 11.46 -0.75 7.02
N SER A 141 12.68 -1.24 7.23
CA SER A 141 13.84 -0.85 6.41
C SER A 141 13.69 -1.29 4.94
N SER A 142 13.19 -2.51 4.71
CA SER A 142 12.92 -3.02 3.37
C SER A 142 11.84 -2.18 2.67
N PHE A 143 10.77 -1.85 3.40
CA PHE A 143 9.69 -0.99 2.93
C PHE A 143 10.20 0.39 2.52
N MET A 144 11.02 1.04 3.37
CA MET A 144 11.59 2.35 3.05
C MET A 144 12.44 2.32 1.77
N ASN A 145 13.27 1.29 1.62
CA ASN A 145 14.08 1.10 0.41
C ASN A 145 13.22 0.89 -0.85
N HIS A 146 12.18 0.06 -0.75
CA HIS A 146 11.29 -0.23 -1.88
C HIS A 146 10.46 0.99 -2.28
N THR A 147 9.90 1.69 -1.31
CA THR A 147 9.13 2.93 -1.51
C THR A 147 10.01 4.02 -2.10
N GLY A 148 11.23 4.22 -1.59
CA GLY A 148 12.17 5.21 -2.09
C GLY A 148 12.54 4.97 -3.56
N LYS A 149 12.87 3.73 -3.94
CA LYS A 149 13.15 3.37 -5.34
C LYS A 149 11.95 3.64 -6.25
N THR A 150 10.75 3.30 -5.80
CA THR A 150 9.54 3.44 -6.62
C THR A 150 9.16 4.90 -6.81
N LEU A 151 9.23 5.70 -5.74
CA LEU A 151 8.98 7.14 -5.82
C LEU A 151 9.99 7.84 -6.74
N ALA A 152 11.25 7.38 -6.77
CA ALA A 152 12.25 7.90 -7.70
C ALA A 152 11.89 7.56 -9.17
N ILE A 153 11.49 6.32 -9.46
CA ILE A 153 11.13 5.89 -10.81
C ILE A 153 9.83 6.58 -11.29
N MET A 154 8.92 6.93 -10.37
CA MET A 154 7.67 7.63 -10.72
C MET A 154 7.92 8.95 -11.45
N ASN A 155 9.03 9.64 -11.18
CA ASN A 155 9.38 10.85 -11.92
C ASN A 155 9.61 10.57 -13.42
N ASP A 156 10.33 9.50 -13.74
CA ASP A 156 10.59 9.11 -15.13
C ASP A 156 9.29 8.72 -15.86
N TYR A 157 8.36 8.07 -15.16
CA TYR A 157 7.04 7.77 -15.70
C TYR A 157 6.19 9.02 -15.92
N MET A 158 6.31 10.04 -15.08
CA MET A 158 5.58 11.30 -15.26
C MET A 158 6.06 12.03 -16.50
N ILE A 159 7.37 12.08 -16.73
CA ILE A 159 7.96 12.68 -17.96
C ILE A 159 7.49 11.90 -19.20
N LYS A 160 7.58 10.57 -19.19
CA LYS A 160 7.10 9.73 -20.31
C LYS A 160 5.60 9.87 -20.57
N ALA A 161 4.79 10.03 -19.52
CA ALA A 161 3.36 10.27 -19.68
C ALA A 161 3.09 11.62 -20.36
N LEU A 162 3.89 12.65 -20.08
CA LEU A 162 3.78 13.95 -20.75
C LEU A 162 4.18 13.86 -22.23
N GLU A 163 5.23 13.09 -22.55
CA GLU A 163 5.62 12.83 -23.94
C GLU A 163 4.55 12.07 -24.74
N MET A 164 3.70 11.28 -24.09
CA MET A 164 2.59 10.57 -24.74
C MET A 164 1.47 11.52 -25.21
N PHE A 165 1.42 12.75 -24.71
CA PHE A 165 0.47 13.79 -25.15
C PHE A 165 1.03 14.68 -26.28
N ARG A 166 2.26 14.45 -26.74
CA ARG A 166 2.83 15.08 -27.94
C ARG A 166 2.39 14.37 -29.21
#